data_AF-A0A1V9ZX73-F1
#
_entry.id   AF-A0A1V9ZX73-F1
#
_cell.length_a   1.000
_cell.length_b   1.000
_cell.length_c   1.000
_cell.angle_alpha   90.00
_cell.angle_beta   90.00
_cell.angle_gamma   90.00
#
_symmetry.space_group_name_H-M   'P 1'
#
loop_
_entity.id
_entity.type
_entity.pdbx_description
1 polymer ?
#
loop_
_entity_poly.entity_id
_entity_poly.type
_entity_poly.pdbx_seq_one_letter_code
_entity_poly.pdbx_strand_id
1 'polypeptide(L)'
;MPKFSLRSLFKWRRTSSKKSIVTSPIKPIYETPESTPASSPQNSISDEIQVEEDTINKKIPVPVKIPMAYYFTSKTFVGGKKVAFTRLHYKQNRRRLIIYELDNVSSYPHIATFAHSGMIRFARQRVAVRAFSAAAETSVANNIGKNVFAEFSALAAKHGALNLGQGFPSFGTPGFLKDAAIQAIQAEHNQYTRPGGNPALVQVLAELYSPIYGRQLNPMTEIVTFTGAQEGIFCIFLSLLSKGDEVLILEPYFDAYINIAKLLGIKTVGLPLELSAEKKAKYNDPSCKESFSSKDLVLDLEKLEASITPNTKMIVLNTPHNPTGKVFSREELEGIAAIMRRHPQIIILSDEVYEFMCFEGTPHERIATFDGMYDRVISLFSAGKTFSCTGWRVGYAILPEHFALPVSKTHSAVPFCGALPFELAVAKGFQVAQNSGYLEELPQILQSKRDVVVDALTAANLKPIVPDGGYFVCCNVSTLDAYDEFRSFENQTDLENELRPDYQMAQKLCVEHGITVIPTSPFFTSIATQPSPAMVRIAYCKDDATIAKAVEIIKSF
;
A
#
# COMPACT_ATOMS: atom_id res chain seq x y z
N MET A 1 10.46 -14.14 53.05
CA MET A 1 11.67 -13.44 53.55
C MET A 1 12.87 -14.17 52.96
N PRO A 2 13.78 -13.48 52.24
CA PRO A 2 14.61 -12.39 52.76
C PRO A 2 14.56 -11.09 51.94
N LYS A 3 15.14 -10.04 52.54
CA LYS A 3 15.16 -8.64 52.12
C LYS A 3 16.22 -8.38 51.04
N PHE A 4 15.86 -7.65 49.98
CA PHE A 4 16.80 -7.02 49.05
C PHE A 4 16.82 -5.50 49.26
N SER A 5 18.03 -4.93 49.30
CA SER A 5 18.31 -3.50 49.47
C SER A 5 18.99 -2.95 48.20
N LEU A 6 18.60 -1.73 47.87
CA LEU A 6 18.82 -0.95 46.66
C LEU A 6 20.23 -0.30 46.54
N ARG A 7 20.61 -0.03 45.27
CA ARG A 7 21.57 0.97 44.73
C ARG A 7 22.99 0.50 44.36
N SER A 8 23.18 0.26 43.05
CA SER A 8 24.25 0.82 42.19
C SER A 8 23.98 0.30 40.77
N LEU A 9 23.87 1.08 39.70
CA LEU A 9 24.95 1.73 38.96
C LEU A 9 24.32 2.61 37.85
N PHE A 10 24.51 3.93 37.90
CA PHE A 10 24.46 4.80 36.71
C PHE A 10 25.58 5.83 36.86
N LYS A 11 26.70 5.58 36.18
CA LYS A 11 27.72 6.59 35.84
C LYS A 11 28.38 6.15 34.53
N TRP A 12 27.93 6.71 33.41
CA TRP A 12 28.76 6.81 32.23
C TRP A 12 28.98 8.28 31.89
N ARG A 13 30.27 8.63 31.89
CA ARG A 13 30.83 9.98 31.81
C ARG A 13 30.80 10.46 30.36
N ARG A 14 30.39 11.72 30.16
CA ARG A 14 30.75 12.53 29.01
C ARG A 14 32.26 12.82 29.06
N THR A 15 33.00 12.44 28.02
CA THR A 15 34.35 12.95 27.77
C THR A 15 34.32 13.93 26.62
N SER A 16 34.54 15.21 26.96
CA SER A 16 34.88 16.28 26.04
C SER A 16 36.39 16.27 25.80
N SER A 17 36.83 16.18 24.54
CA SER A 17 38.21 16.47 24.16
C SER A 17 38.24 17.73 23.29
N LYS A 18 38.58 18.85 23.92
CA LYS A 18 39.11 20.03 23.22
C LYS A 18 40.54 19.68 22.79
N LYS A 19 40.81 19.68 21.49
CA LYS A 19 42.17 19.89 20.96
C LYS A 19 42.17 21.16 20.13
N SER A 20 42.94 22.13 20.63
CA SER A 20 43.39 23.33 19.95
C SER A 20 44.27 22.97 18.76
N ILE A 21 43.91 23.43 17.56
CA ILE A 21 44.81 23.48 16.42
C ILE A 21 44.99 24.93 16.03
N VAL A 22 46.26 25.33 15.99
CA VAL A 22 46.81 26.62 15.62
C VAL A 22 46.42 26.94 14.17
N THR A 23 45.89 28.14 13.95
CA THR A 23 45.59 28.69 12.63
C THR A 23 46.85 29.25 12.00
N SER A 24 47.16 28.84 10.77
CA SER A 24 48.03 29.57 9.85
C SER A 24 47.43 29.47 8.44
N PRO A 25 47.37 30.58 7.67
CA PRO A 25 46.62 30.63 6.42
C PRO A 25 47.46 30.11 5.26
N ILE A 26 46.96 29.11 4.53
CA ILE A 26 47.58 28.63 3.30
C ILE A 26 46.63 28.98 2.13
N LYS A 27 47.17 29.77 1.19
CA LYS A 27 46.57 30.19 -0.07
C LYS A 27 46.34 28.97 -1.00
N PRO A 28 45.34 29.02 -1.90
CA PRO A 28 45.13 27.96 -2.87
C PRO A 28 46.18 28.05 -3.98
N ILE A 29 46.84 26.93 -4.28
CA ILE A 29 47.64 26.73 -5.48
C ILE A 29 46.92 25.65 -6.28
N TYR A 30 46.28 26.05 -7.38
CA TYR A 30 45.81 25.16 -8.43
C TYR A 30 46.92 25.03 -9.47
N GLU A 31 47.42 23.82 -9.69
CA GLU A 31 48.09 23.44 -10.93
C GLU A 31 47.60 22.04 -11.33
N THR A 32 46.80 22.00 -12.39
CA THR A 32 46.51 20.78 -13.19
C THR A 32 47.23 20.91 -14.52
N PRO A 33 48.02 19.92 -14.97
CA PRO A 33 48.44 19.84 -16.37
C PRO A 33 47.37 19.17 -17.23
N GLU A 34 47.28 19.68 -18.45
CA GLU A 34 46.28 19.46 -19.50
C GLU A 34 46.38 18.11 -20.24
N SER A 35 45.24 17.67 -20.80
CA SER A 35 45.06 17.25 -22.22
C SER A 35 43.64 16.66 -22.41
N THR A 36 42.79 16.91 -23.41
CA THR A 36 42.58 17.93 -24.47
C THR A 36 41.10 17.77 -24.91
N PRO A 37 40.40 18.80 -25.43
CA PRO A 37 38.94 18.79 -25.63
C PRO A 37 38.49 18.71 -27.11
N ALA A 38 37.19 18.46 -27.33
CA ALA A 38 36.45 18.83 -28.55
C ALA A 38 35.04 19.31 -28.13
N SER A 39 34.87 20.62 -27.93
CA SER A 39 34.32 21.60 -28.89
C SER A 39 32.79 21.71 -28.85
N SER A 40 32.30 22.74 -28.16
CA SER A 40 31.03 23.41 -28.50
C SER A 40 31.24 24.94 -28.37
N PRO A 41 30.79 25.77 -29.33
CA PRO A 41 31.15 27.18 -29.37
C PRO A 41 30.41 28.02 -28.33
N GLN A 42 31.19 28.96 -27.80
CA GLN A 42 30.87 30.04 -26.88
C GLN A 42 29.93 31.11 -27.50
N ASN A 43 29.24 31.85 -26.62
CA ASN A 43 29.49 33.29 -26.36
C ASN A 43 28.40 33.78 -25.38
N SER A 44 28.71 33.97 -24.10
CA SER A 44 29.37 35.14 -23.48
C SER A 44 28.52 36.40 -23.53
N ILE A 45 28.20 36.97 -22.38
CA ILE A 45 28.61 38.32 -21.95
C ILE A 45 28.18 38.50 -20.49
N SER A 46 29.12 38.99 -19.70
CA SER A 46 29.05 39.43 -18.31
C SER A 46 28.19 40.70 -18.17
N ASP A 47 27.67 40.97 -16.97
CA ASP A 47 28.02 42.17 -16.21
C ASP A 47 27.16 42.32 -14.96
N GLU A 48 27.83 42.74 -13.88
CA GLU A 48 27.27 43.14 -12.60
C GLU A 48 26.32 44.33 -12.76
N ILE A 49 25.12 44.29 -12.13
CA ILE A 49 24.35 45.51 -11.86
C ILE A 49 23.76 45.47 -10.44
N GLN A 50 23.97 46.61 -9.79
CA GLN A 50 23.60 47.02 -8.44
C GLN A 50 22.09 46.98 -8.16
N VAL A 51 21.78 46.90 -6.88
CA VAL A 51 20.44 47.13 -6.33
C VAL A 51 20.18 48.64 -6.29
N GLU A 52 19.17 49.10 -7.03
CA GLU A 52 18.46 50.35 -6.76
C GLU A 52 16.94 50.09 -6.81
N GLU A 53 16.27 50.44 -5.72
CA GLU A 53 14.81 50.62 -5.70
C GLU A 53 14.48 51.91 -6.45
N ASP A 54 13.66 51.84 -7.49
CA ASP A 54 12.58 52.82 -7.64
C ASP A 54 11.46 52.44 -8.62
N THR A 55 10.39 53.21 -8.52
CA THR A 55 9.00 52.83 -8.70
C THR A 55 8.44 53.23 -10.08
N ILE A 56 7.31 52.61 -10.48
CA ILE A 56 6.20 53.14 -11.34
C ILE A 56 5.92 52.46 -12.70
N ASN A 57 4.68 51.95 -12.75
CA ASN A 57 3.81 51.53 -13.87
C ASN A 57 4.10 52.08 -15.29
N LYS A 58 4.17 51.14 -16.25
CA LYS A 58 3.50 51.23 -17.58
C LYS A 58 3.38 49.84 -18.21
N LYS A 59 2.16 49.27 -18.22
CA LYS A 59 1.84 48.03 -18.96
C LYS A 59 1.66 48.35 -20.44
N ILE A 60 2.53 47.82 -21.29
CA ILE A 60 2.31 47.72 -22.73
C ILE A 60 1.55 46.40 -22.98
N PRO A 61 0.38 46.39 -23.64
CA PRO A 61 -0.33 45.15 -23.92
C PRO A 61 0.33 44.42 -25.10
N VAL A 62 0.97 43.29 -24.80
CA VAL A 62 1.30 42.28 -25.82
C VAL A 62 0.00 41.49 -26.12
N PRO A 63 -0.43 41.34 -27.38
CA PRO A 63 -1.63 40.57 -27.68
C PRO A 63 -1.34 39.07 -27.47
N VAL A 64 -1.74 38.55 -26.31
CA VAL A 64 -1.79 37.10 -26.07
C VAL A 64 -2.98 36.55 -26.83
N LYS A 65 -2.75 35.70 -27.84
CA LYS A 65 -3.80 34.90 -28.48
C LYS A 65 -4.36 33.92 -27.45
N ILE A 66 -5.57 34.19 -26.95
CA ILE A 66 -6.33 33.29 -26.09
C ILE A 66 -7.02 32.22 -26.96
N PRO A 67 -6.91 30.91 -26.69
CA PRO A 67 -7.63 29.88 -27.45
C PRO A 67 -9.14 29.94 -27.18
N MET A 68 -9.95 29.68 -28.21
CA MET A 68 -11.42 29.75 -28.17
C MET A 68 -12.05 28.91 -27.04
N ALA A 69 -13.03 29.50 -26.37
CA ALA A 69 -13.96 28.80 -25.49
C ALA A 69 -15.12 28.20 -26.30
N TYR A 70 -15.59 27.01 -25.90
CA TYR A 70 -16.84 26.45 -26.42
C TYR A 70 -17.98 26.76 -25.45
N TYR A 71 -19.12 27.16 -25.99
CA TYR A 71 -20.34 27.45 -25.23
C TYR A 71 -21.32 26.30 -25.40
N PHE A 72 -21.81 25.75 -24.28
CA PHE A 72 -23.02 24.93 -24.27
C PHE A 72 -24.08 25.65 -23.45
N THR A 73 -25.21 25.91 -24.08
CA THR A 73 -26.45 26.35 -23.43
C THR A 73 -27.40 25.17 -23.34
N SER A 74 -27.79 24.79 -22.13
CA SER A 74 -29.00 24.00 -21.95
C SER A 74 -29.97 24.77 -21.05
N LYS A 75 -31.26 24.44 -21.20
CA LYS A 75 -32.35 25.11 -20.48
C LYS A 75 -32.79 24.16 -19.38
N THR A 76 -32.79 24.61 -18.13
CA THR A 76 -33.40 23.86 -17.02
C THR A 76 -34.37 24.77 -16.25
N PHE A 77 -35.20 24.16 -15.42
CA PHE A 77 -36.17 24.87 -14.59
C PHE A 77 -35.72 24.80 -13.12
N VAL A 78 -35.66 25.96 -12.45
CA VAL A 78 -35.40 26.05 -11.01
C VAL A 78 -36.55 26.86 -10.40
N GLY A 79 -37.25 26.30 -9.41
CA GLY A 79 -38.40 26.95 -8.78
C GLY A 79 -39.55 27.30 -9.73
N GLY A 80 -39.75 26.52 -10.81
CA GLY A 80 -40.82 26.74 -11.79
C GLY A 80 -40.55 27.83 -12.83
N LYS A 81 -39.39 28.51 -12.81
CA LYS A 81 -39.00 29.50 -13.83
C LYS A 81 -37.91 28.95 -14.76
N LYS A 82 -37.97 29.35 -16.03
CA LYS A 82 -37.07 28.87 -17.10
C LYS A 82 -35.79 29.71 -17.08
N VAL A 83 -34.65 29.09 -16.73
CA VAL A 83 -33.37 29.81 -16.64
C VAL A 83 -32.41 29.22 -17.68
N ALA A 84 -31.77 30.10 -18.47
CA ALA A 84 -30.72 29.72 -19.40
C ALA A 84 -29.38 29.79 -18.67
N PHE A 85 -28.62 28.69 -18.67
CA PHE A 85 -27.26 28.69 -18.16
C PHE A 85 -26.27 28.40 -19.29
N THR A 86 -25.13 29.08 -19.24
CA THR A 86 -24.04 28.91 -20.18
C THR A 86 -22.85 28.34 -19.43
N ARG A 87 -22.43 27.11 -19.77
CA ARG A 87 -21.24 26.51 -19.15
C ARG A 87 -20.01 26.82 -20.01
N LEU A 88 -19.06 27.57 -19.44
CA LEU A 88 -17.77 27.85 -20.04
C LEU A 88 -16.75 26.78 -19.61
N HIS A 89 -16.20 26.02 -20.56
CA HIS A 89 -15.10 25.11 -20.31
C HIS A 89 -13.78 25.72 -20.77
N TYR A 90 -12.88 26.01 -19.83
CA TYR A 90 -11.47 26.33 -20.09
C TYR A 90 -10.61 25.11 -19.82
N LYS A 91 -9.82 24.67 -20.80
CA LYS A 91 -8.88 23.56 -20.64
C LYS A 91 -7.53 24.11 -20.13
N GLN A 92 -7.48 24.53 -18.87
CA GLN A 92 -6.27 24.55 -18.02
C GLN A 92 -6.62 24.86 -16.54
N ASN A 93 -6.77 23.78 -15.77
CA ASN A 93 -6.41 23.60 -14.36
C ASN A 93 -6.64 24.66 -13.25
N ARG A 94 -7.67 25.52 -13.28
CA ARG A 94 -8.28 26.07 -12.04
C ARG A 94 -9.79 26.28 -12.22
N ARG A 95 -10.61 25.58 -11.42
CA ARG A 95 -12.08 25.74 -11.41
C ARG A 95 -12.44 27.05 -10.69
N ARG A 96 -13.01 28.02 -11.40
CA ARG A 96 -13.86 29.07 -10.81
C ARG A 96 -15.21 29.05 -11.50
N LEU A 97 -16.26 28.86 -10.72
CA LEU A 97 -17.65 29.03 -11.16
C LEU A 97 -17.98 30.51 -11.10
N ILE A 98 -18.39 31.12 -12.21
CA ILE A 98 -18.98 32.47 -12.23
C ILE A 98 -20.43 32.31 -12.68
N ILE A 99 -21.35 32.64 -11.79
CA ILE A 99 -22.79 32.66 -12.06
C ILE A 99 -23.14 34.11 -12.41
N TYR A 100 -23.81 34.33 -13.54
CA TYR A 100 -24.50 35.58 -13.80
C TYR A 100 -25.99 35.34 -13.67
N GLU A 101 -26.64 36.14 -12.84
CA GLU A 101 -28.10 36.25 -12.79
C GLU A 101 -28.51 37.27 -13.86
N LEU A 102 -29.24 36.82 -14.87
CA LEU A 102 -29.78 37.71 -15.91
C LEU A 102 -31.15 38.19 -15.46
N ASP A 103 -31.18 39.34 -14.79
CA ASP A 103 -32.41 40.09 -14.58
C ASP A 103 -32.75 40.90 -15.85
N ASN A 104 -33.99 40.71 -16.31
CA ASN A 104 -34.69 41.45 -17.36
C ASN A 104 -34.16 41.32 -18.81
N VAL A 105 -34.82 40.43 -19.56
CA VAL A 105 -34.87 40.49 -21.02
C VAL A 105 -35.99 41.44 -21.42
N SER A 106 -35.66 42.71 -21.66
CA SER A 106 -36.42 43.55 -22.59
C SER A 106 -35.52 44.61 -23.21
N SER A 107 -35.76 44.88 -24.49
CA SER A 107 -35.16 45.91 -25.35
C SER A 107 -33.72 45.70 -25.85
N TYR A 108 -33.60 45.14 -27.06
CA TYR A 108 -32.83 45.79 -28.16
C TYR A 108 -33.43 45.35 -29.51
N PRO A 109 -33.92 46.27 -30.35
CA PRO A 109 -34.47 45.97 -31.67
C PRO A 109 -33.38 46.00 -32.75
N HIS A 110 -33.72 45.42 -33.91
CA HIS A 110 -33.00 45.43 -35.19
C HIS A 110 -31.89 44.39 -35.39
N ILE A 111 -32.25 43.24 -35.97
CA ILE A 111 -31.58 42.76 -37.20
C ILE A 111 -32.66 42.15 -38.10
N ALA A 112 -32.91 42.83 -39.22
CA ALA A 112 -33.83 42.42 -40.26
C ALA A 112 -33.22 41.36 -41.18
N THR A 113 -34.08 40.48 -41.66
CA THR A 113 -33.89 39.49 -42.72
C THR A 113 -33.60 40.17 -44.06
N PHE A 114 -32.56 39.72 -44.79
CA PHE A 114 -32.49 39.88 -46.24
C PHE A 114 -31.82 38.66 -46.88
N ALA A 115 -32.51 38.08 -47.86
CA ALA A 115 -32.05 37.01 -48.71
C ALA A 115 -31.97 37.53 -50.14
N HIS A 116 -30.78 37.59 -50.76
CA HIS A 116 -30.50 37.09 -52.11
C HIS A 116 -29.06 37.36 -52.57
N SER A 117 -28.55 36.38 -53.33
CA SER A 117 -27.51 36.46 -54.37
C SER A 117 -26.23 37.25 -54.09
N GLY A 118 -25.15 36.52 -53.81
CA GLY A 118 -23.79 37.04 -53.93
C GLY A 118 -22.78 35.95 -53.58
N MET A 119 -22.00 35.52 -54.57
CA MET A 119 -20.85 34.63 -54.38
C MET A 119 -19.94 35.18 -53.28
N ILE A 120 -19.95 34.57 -52.10
CA ILE A 120 -18.88 34.72 -51.12
C ILE A 120 -18.31 33.34 -50.88
N ARG A 121 -17.13 33.10 -51.47
CA ARG A 121 -16.22 32.00 -51.12
C ARG A 121 -15.91 32.11 -49.63
N PHE A 122 -16.72 31.50 -48.78
CA PHE A 122 -16.29 31.15 -47.44
C PHE A 122 -15.30 30.01 -47.57
N ALA A 123 -14.02 30.35 -47.48
CA ALA A 123 -12.96 29.40 -47.23
C ALA A 123 -13.43 28.46 -46.11
N ARG A 124 -13.55 27.17 -46.42
CA ARG A 124 -13.74 26.12 -45.43
C ARG A 124 -12.52 26.15 -44.51
N GLN A 125 -12.54 26.98 -43.47
CA GLN A 125 -11.74 26.71 -42.29
C GLN A 125 -12.31 25.42 -41.71
N ARG A 126 -11.71 24.30 -42.13
CA ARG A 126 -11.76 23.06 -41.38
C ARG A 126 -11.23 23.43 -39.99
N VAL A 127 -12.13 23.72 -39.05
CA VAL A 127 -11.80 23.63 -37.64
C VAL A 127 -11.48 22.17 -37.44
N ALA A 128 -10.19 21.83 -37.51
CA ALA A 128 -9.71 20.55 -37.09
C ALA A 128 -10.04 20.47 -35.60
N VAL A 129 -11.19 19.88 -35.28
CA VAL A 129 -11.44 19.35 -33.94
C VAL A 129 -10.30 18.36 -33.76
N ARG A 130 -9.27 18.76 -33.00
CA ARG A 130 -8.21 17.83 -32.61
C ARG A 130 -8.92 16.73 -31.86
N ALA A 131 -9.12 15.59 -32.53
CA ALA A 131 -9.56 14.37 -31.88
C ALA A 131 -8.49 14.04 -30.86
N PHE A 132 -8.72 14.41 -29.61
CA PHE A 132 -7.88 13.93 -28.52
C PHE A 132 -8.14 12.43 -28.41
N SER A 133 -7.07 11.65 -28.27
CA SER A 133 -7.19 10.20 -28.07
C SER A 133 -8.07 9.92 -26.85
N ALA A 134 -9.06 9.03 -27.02
CA ALA A 134 -9.88 8.52 -25.92
C ALA A 134 -9.10 7.54 -25.00
N ALA A 135 -7.81 7.28 -25.26
CA ALA A 135 -7.00 6.32 -24.52
C ALA A 135 -6.96 6.59 -23.00
N ALA A 136 -7.02 7.87 -22.59
CA ALA A 136 -7.09 8.20 -21.17
C ALA A 136 -8.45 7.82 -20.56
N GLU A 137 -9.55 7.95 -21.30
CA GLU A 137 -10.91 7.61 -20.85
C GLU A 137 -11.12 6.10 -20.84
N THR A 138 -10.54 5.38 -21.79
CA THR A 138 -10.62 3.91 -21.92
C THR A 138 -9.51 3.16 -21.19
N SER A 139 -8.64 3.87 -20.46
CA SER A 139 -7.55 3.25 -19.71
C SER A 139 -8.08 2.33 -18.61
N VAL A 140 -7.55 1.10 -18.55
CA VAL A 140 -7.85 0.14 -17.47
C VAL A 140 -7.47 0.67 -16.08
N ALA A 141 -6.54 1.62 -16.00
CA ALA A 141 -6.16 2.27 -14.75
C ALA A 141 -7.32 3.04 -14.10
N ASN A 142 -8.31 3.49 -14.89
CA ASN A 142 -9.50 4.16 -14.35
C ASN A 142 -10.41 3.22 -13.55
N ASN A 143 -10.23 1.90 -13.67
CA ASN A 143 -10.97 0.89 -12.90
C ASN A 143 -10.36 0.62 -11.51
N ILE A 144 -9.21 1.22 -11.20
CA ILE A 144 -8.62 1.17 -9.86
C ILE A 144 -9.33 2.20 -8.99
N GLY A 145 -9.93 1.72 -7.90
CA GLY A 145 -10.62 2.56 -6.93
C GLY A 145 -9.67 3.50 -6.18
N LYS A 146 -10.23 4.38 -5.34
CA LYS A 146 -9.43 5.22 -4.45
C LYS A 146 -8.58 4.35 -3.52
N ASN A 147 -7.37 4.81 -3.24
CA ASN A 147 -6.51 4.17 -2.26
C ASN A 147 -6.95 4.57 -0.85
N VAL A 148 -7.63 3.64 -0.15
CA VAL A 148 -8.13 3.85 1.22
C VAL A 148 -7.01 4.29 2.18
N PHE A 149 -5.80 3.74 2.05
CA PHE A 149 -4.69 4.15 2.92
C PHE A 149 -4.25 5.59 2.68
N ALA A 150 -4.20 6.03 1.42
CA ALA A 150 -3.85 7.41 1.07
C ALA A 150 -4.93 8.39 1.56
N GLU A 151 -6.20 8.04 1.40
CA GLU A 151 -7.33 8.85 1.86
C GLU A 151 -7.31 9.04 3.38
N PHE A 152 -7.26 7.95 4.14
CA PHE A 152 -7.26 8.02 5.61
C PHE A 152 -5.99 8.64 6.18
N SER A 153 -4.84 8.49 5.50
CA SER A 153 -3.61 9.20 5.90
C SER A 153 -3.71 10.71 5.68
N ALA A 154 -4.31 11.15 4.57
CA ALA A 154 -4.57 12.56 4.32
C ALA A 154 -5.60 13.13 5.31
N LEU A 155 -6.62 12.35 5.66
CA LEU A 155 -7.60 12.71 6.69
C LEU A 155 -6.94 12.86 8.06
N ALA A 156 -6.07 11.92 8.44
CA ALA A 156 -5.32 11.97 9.68
C ALA A 156 -4.46 13.23 9.78
N ALA A 157 -3.70 13.54 8.72
CA ALA A 157 -2.85 14.73 8.66
C ALA A 157 -3.67 16.03 8.75
N LYS A 158 -4.83 16.08 8.08
CA LYS A 158 -5.72 17.25 8.10
C LYS A 158 -6.30 17.53 9.49
N HIS A 159 -6.59 16.49 10.27
CA HIS A 159 -7.25 16.60 11.58
C HIS A 159 -6.29 16.43 12.77
N GLY A 160 -4.98 16.22 12.52
CA GLY A 160 -4.01 15.97 13.57
C GLY A 160 -4.24 14.66 14.34
N ALA A 161 -4.93 13.69 13.72
CA ALA A 161 -5.29 12.42 14.32
C ALA A 161 -4.09 11.47 14.43
N LEU A 162 -4.10 10.63 15.46
CA LEU A 162 -3.12 9.56 15.65
C LEU A 162 -3.32 8.46 14.61
N ASN A 163 -2.34 8.25 13.73
CA ASN A 163 -2.48 7.30 12.62
C ASN A 163 -2.10 5.86 13.03
N LEU A 164 -3.11 5.05 13.35
CA LEU A 164 -2.99 3.59 13.49
C LEU A 164 -3.47 2.85 12.24
N GLY A 165 -3.78 3.57 11.16
CA GLY A 165 -4.28 2.96 9.93
C GLY A 165 -3.17 2.38 9.07
N GLN A 166 -2.09 3.15 8.84
CA GLN A 166 -1.03 2.75 7.93
C GLN A 166 -0.09 1.69 8.55
N GLY A 167 0.05 0.56 7.86
CA GLY A 167 0.80 -0.63 8.31
C GLY A 167 2.31 -0.54 8.05
N PHE A 168 2.95 0.48 8.62
CA PHE A 168 4.41 0.54 8.70
C PHE A 168 4.86 0.83 10.15
N PRO A 169 5.98 0.22 10.58
CA PRO A 169 6.64 0.51 11.85
C PRO A 169 6.96 2.00 12.03
N SER A 170 6.57 2.60 13.15
CA SER A 170 7.09 3.93 13.54
C SER A 170 8.38 3.85 14.39
N PHE A 171 8.80 2.64 14.77
CA PHE A 171 10.12 2.38 15.33
C PHE A 171 11.16 2.18 14.21
N GLY A 172 12.42 2.50 14.51
CA GLY A 172 13.50 2.55 13.52
C GLY A 172 13.95 1.19 13.01
N THR A 173 14.40 1.14 11.76
CA THR A 173 15.13 0.01 11.17
C THR A 173 16.38 -0.33 11.99
N PRO A 174 16.71 -1.63 12.19
CA PRO A 174 17.87 -2.08 12.95
C PRO A 174 19.18 -1.41 12.51
N GLY A 175 20.04 -1.10 13.47
CA GLY A 175 21.31 -0.41 13.23
C GLY A 175 22.20 -1.13 12.22
N PHE A 176 22.42 -2.44 12.44
CA PHE A 176 23.26 -3.28 11.58
C PHE A 176 22.82 -3.24 10.11
N LEU A 177 21.52 -3.09 9.84
CA LEU A 177 20.99 -3.05 8.49
C LEU A 177 21.30 -1.70 7.82
N LYS A 178 21.05 -0.60 8.55
CA LYS A 178 21.37 0.76 8.08
C LYS A 178 22.86 0.91 7.79
N ASP A 179 23.70 0.41 8.69
CA ASP A 179 25.16 0.47 8.55
C ASP A 179 25.62 -0.31 7.30
N ALA A 180 25.02 -1.49 7.04
CA ALA A 180 25.31 -2.27 5.84
C ALA A 180 24.92 -1.51 4.55
N ALA A 181 23.78 -0.81 4.53
CA ALA A 181 23.39 0.00 3.38
C ALA A 181 24.34 1.19 3.16
N ILE A 182 24.74 1.89 4.24
CA ILE A 182 25.71 2.99 4.16
C ILE A 182 27.05 2.49 3.61
N GLN A 183 27.53 1.37 4.12
CA GLN A 183 28.78 0.75 3.65
C GLN A 183 28.70 0.37 2.19
N ALA A 184 27.59 -0.23 1.73
CA ALA A 184 27.43 -0.60 0.34
C ALA A 184 27.49 0.62 -0.60
N ILE A 185 26.85 1.73 -0.22
CA ILE A 185 26.89 2.99 -0.97
C ILE A 185 28.32 3.56 -0.99
N GLN A 186 29.00 3.61 0.15
CA GLN A 186 30.37 4.13 0.26
C GLN A 186 31.39 3.26 -0.49
N ALA A 187 31.11 1.97 -0.66
CA ALA A 187 31.94 1.03 -1.41
C ALA A 187 31.65 1.04 -2.93
N GLU A 188 30.96 2.05 -3.44
CA GLU A 188 30.63 2.21 -4.87
C GLU A 188 29.77 1.08 -5.47
N HIS A 189 28.95 0.40 -4.66
CA HIS A 189 27.95 -0.56 -5.15
C HIS A 189 26.71 0.14 -5.75
N ASN A 190 26.94 1.05 -6.68
CA ASN A 190 25.93 1.94 -7.26
C ASN A 190 25.39 1.48 -8.63
N GLN A 191 25.97 0.44 -9.21
CA GLN A 191 25.65 -0.04 -10.57
C GLN A 191 24.64 -1.20 -10.56
N TYR A 192 24.19 -1.59 -11.75
CA TYR A 192 23.25 -2.69 -11.94
C TYR A 192 23.72 -4.01 -11.31
N THR A 193 22.74 -4.79 -10.84
CA THR A 193 22.91 -6.17 -10.38
C THR A 193 22.20 -7.14 -11.32
N ARG A 194 22.28 -8.44 -11.03
CA ARG A 194 21.57 -9.47 -11.78
C ARG A 194 20.04 -9.26 -11.67
N PRO A 195 19.27 -9.35 -12.78
CA PRO A 195 17.81 -9.21 -12.74
C PRO A 195 17.10 -10.16 -11.78
N GLY A 196 17.51 -11.44 -11.70
CA GLY A 196 16.93 -12.38 -10.72
C GLY A 196 17.41 -12.15 -9.28
N GLY A 197 18.06 -11.04 -8.99
CA GLY A 197 18.62 -10.68 -7.69
C GLY A 197 20.12 -10.87 -7.57
N ASN A 198 20.72 -10.03 -6.73
CA ASN A 198 22.14 -10.06 -6.42
C ASN A 198 22.57 -11.44 -5.88
N PRO A 199 23.67 -12.04 -6.38
CA PRO A 199 24.16 -13.34 -5.94
C PRO A 199 24.35 -13.46 -4.42
N ALA A 200 24.84 -12.42 -3.74
CA ALA A 200 25.05 -12.47 -2.29
C ALA A 200 23.72 -12.56 -1.53
N LEU A 201 22.67 -11.86 -1.99
CA LEU A 201 21.36 -11.95 -1.37
C LEU A 201 20.72 -13.32 -1.61
N VAL A 202 20.65 -13.78 -2.87
CA VAL A 202 20.00 -15.07 -3.16
C VAL A 202 20.74 -16.25 -2.52
N GLN A 203 22.07 -16.17 -2.38
CA GLN A 203 22.85 -17.18 -1.65
C GLN A 203 22.46 -17.26 -0.17
N VAL A 204 22.41 -16.12 0.52
CA VAL A 204 22.02 -16.06 1.94
C VAL A 204 20.58 -16.54 2.14
N LEU A 205 19.68 -16.21 1.21
CA LEU A 205 18.30 -16.72 1.25
C LEU A 205 18.28 -18.24 1.05
N ALA A 206 19.02 -18.80 0.09
CA ALA A 206 19.09 -20.24 -0.09
C ALA A 206 19.63 -20.95 1.16
N GLU A 207 20.66 -20.40 1.81
CA GLU A 207 21.21 -20.93 3.06
C GLU A 207 20.20 -20.89 4.22
N LEU A 208 19.44 -19.80 4.34
CA LEU A 208 18.41 -19.64 5.35
C LEU A 208 17.25 -20.62 5.15
N TYR A 209 16.73 -20.73 3.93
CA TYR A 209 15.48 -21.45 3.67
C TYR A 209 15.66 -22.92 3.28
N SER A 210 16.83 -23.37 2.82
CA SER A 210 17.07 -24.79 2.53
C SER A 210 16.73 -25.72 3.72
N PRO A 211 17.21 -25.47 4.96
CA PRO A 211 16.84 -26.30 6.11
C PRO A 211 15.36 -26.19 6.46
N ILE A 212 14.75 -25.00 6.31
CA ILE A 212 13.32 -24.76 6.57
C ILE A 212 12.45 -25.58 5.61
N TYR A 213 12.83 -25.63 4.33
CA TYR A 213 12.11 -26.37 3.30
C TYR A 213 12.46 -27.86 3.26
N GLY A 214 13.45 -28.31 4.05
CA GLY A 214 13.93 -29.69 4.04
C GLY A 214 14.56 -30.11 2.70
N ARG A 215 15.03 -29.16 1.88
CA ARG A 215 15.64 -29.40 0.56
C ARG A 215 16.70 -28.36 0.25
N GLN A 216 17.70 -28.73 -0.55
CA GLN A 216 18.68 -27.76 -1.04
C GLN A 216 18.05 -26.87 -2.11
N LEU A 217 17.96 -25.57 -1.83
CA LEU A 217 17.53 -24.57 -2.82
C LEU A 217 18.71 -24.14 -3.68
N ASN A 218 18.48 -24.01 -4.98
CA ASN A 218 19.43 -23.37 -5.89
C ASN A 218 19.20 -21.85 -5.90
N PRO A 219 20.15 -21.04 -5.40
CA PRO A 219 19.98 -19.59 -5.31
C PRO A 219 19.79 -18.90 -6.67
N MET A 220 20.29 -19.51 -7.75
CA MET A 220 20.28 -18.90 -9.08
C MET A 220 19.05 -19.27 -9.90
N THR A 221 18.36 -20.35 -9.56
CA THR A 221 17.22 -20.86 -10.33
C THR A 221 15.94 -21.02 -9.52
N GLU A 222 15.99 -20.99 -8.18
CA GLU A 222 14.80 -21.16 -7.33
C GLU A 222 14.51 -19.94 -6.44
N ILE A 223 15.27 -18.85 -6.60
CA ILE A 223 15.09 -17.59 -5.87
C ILE A 223 15.12 -16.41 -6.83
N VAL A 224 14.14 -15.52 -6.70
CA VAL A 224 14.03 -14.28 -7.48
C VAL A 224 13.77 -13.11 -6.52
N THR A 225 14.48 -11.99 -6.69
CA THR A 225 14.23 -10.76 -5.95
C THR A 225 13.36 -9.79 -6.74
N PHE A 226 12.75 -8.84 -6.04
CA PHE A 226 11.77 -7.89 -6.56
C PHE A 226 11.95 -6.52 -5.93
N THR A 227 11.39 -5.49 -6.58
CA THR A 227 11.24 -4.15 -6.00
C THR A 227 10.07 -4.13 -4.98
N GLY A 228 10.22 -4.95 -3.95
CA GLY A 228 9.22 -5.23 -2.92
C GLY A 228 8.22 -6.30 -3.35
N ALA A 229 7.58 -6.95 -2.36
CA ALA A 229 6.62 -8.04 -2.60
C ALA A 229 5.48 -7.65 -3.57
N GLN A 230 5.01 -6.41 -3.53
CA GLN A 230 3.94 -5.94 -4.42
C GLN A 230 4.32 -5.97 -5.90
N GLU A 231 5.56 -5.63 -6.24
CA GLU A 231 6.05 -5.80 -7.62
C GLU A 231 6.27 -7.27 -7.96
N GLY A 232 6.65 -8.10 -6.96
CA GLY A 232 6.63 -9.55 -7.09
C GLY A 232 5.26 -10.10 -7.50
N ILE A 233 4.18 -9.70 -6.83
CA ILE A 233 2.80 -10.07 -7.19
C ILE A 233 2.50 -9.67 -8.65
N PHE A 234 2.88 -8.44 -9.04
CA PHE A 234 2.69 -7.96 -10.41
C PHE A 234 3.42 -8.85 -11.43
N CYS A 235 4.70 -9.12 -11.20
CA CYS A 235 5.51 -9.95 -12.10
C CYS A 235 5.04 -11.40 -12.15
N ILE A 236 4.61 -11.97 -11.04
CA ILE A 236 4.04 -13.32 -10.96
C ILE A 236 2.74 -13.40 -11.75
N PHE A 237 1.82 -12.45 -11.54
CA PHE A 237 0.54 -12.45 -12.27
C PHE A 237 0.77 -12.21 -13.76
N LEU A 238 1.60 -11.23 -14.14
CA LEU A 238 1.87 -10.91 -15.54
C LEU A 238 2.60 -12.05 -16.28
N SER A 239 3.43 -12.84 -15.60
CA SER A 239 4.19 -13.93 -16.24
C SER A 239 3.43 -15.25 -16.33
N LEU A 240 2.54 -15.55 -15.38
CA LEU A 240 1.92 -16.86 -15.24
C LEU A 240 0.42 -16.87 -15.54
N LEU A 241 -0.21 -15.71 -15.67
CA LEU A 241 -1.64 -15.58 -15.91
C LEU A 241 -1.93 -14.81 -17.20
N SER A 242 -3.08 -15.12 -17.79
CA SER A 242 -3.61 -14.49 -18.99
C SER A 242 -4.92 -13.76 -18.69
N LYS A 243 -5.29 -12.84 -19.58
CA LYS A 243 -6.60 -12.18 -19.52
C LYS A 243 -7.71 -13.25 -19.53
N GLY A 244 -8.63 -13.14 -18.56
CA GLY A 244 -9.74 -14.08 -18.39
C GLY A 244 -9.44 -15.28 -17.47
N ASP A 245 -8.19 -15.50 -17.08
CA ASP A 245 -7.88 -16.47 -16.02
C ASP A 245 -8.50 -16.02 -14.68
N GLU A 246 -8.79 -17.00 -13.85
CA GLU A 246 -9.39 -16.81 -12.52
C GLU A 246 -8.36 -17.04 -11.41
N VAL A 247 -8.32 -16.10 -10.47
CA VAL A 247 -7.52 -16.17 -9.24
C VAL A 247 -8.46 -16.20 -8.03
N LEU A 248 -8.32 -17.23 -7.20
CA LEU A 248 -9.01 -17.32 -5.91
C LEU A 248 -8.23 -16.52 -4.87
N ILE A 249 -8.91 -15.68 -4.08
CA ILE A 249 -8.28 -14.76 -3.14
C ILE A 249 -9.00 -14.83 -1.79
N LEU A 250 -8.24 -15.02 -0.71
CA LEU A 250 -8.79 -15.00 0.65
C LEU A 250 -9.29 -13.60 1.04
N GLU A 251 -10.45 -13.52 1.69
CA GLU A 251 -11.02 -12.24 2.16
C GLU A 251 -11.08 -12.16 3.69
N PRO A 252 -10.80 -10.98 4.30
CA PRO A 252 -10.44 -9.73 3.63
C PRO A 252 -9.04 -9.75 2.99
N TYR A 253 -8.92 -9.27 1.75
CA TYR A 253 -7.67 -9.37 0.98
C TYR A 253 -6.73 -8.17 1.13
N PHE A 254 -5.44 -8.36 0.79
CA PHE A 254 -4.57 -7.24 0.48
C PHE A 254 -4.94 -6.61 -0.87
N ASP A 255 -5.17 -5.30 -0.90
CA ASP A 255 -5.74 -4.56 -2.04
C ASP A 255 -4.94 -4.71 -3.34
N ALA A 256 -3.63 -4.92 -3.24
CA ALA A 256 -2.78 -5.11 -4.40
C ALA A 256 -3.21 -6.31 -5.27
N TYR A 257 -3.72 -7.40 -4.68
CA TYR A 257 -4.12 -8.58 -5.44
C TYR A 257 -5.21 -8.23 -6.47
N ILE A 258 -6.24 -7.50 -6.03
CA ILE A 258 -7.35 -7.07 -6.88
C ILE A 258 -6.93 -5.98 -7.86
N ASN A 259 -6.17 -4.99 -7.41
CA ASN A 259 -5.76 -3.86 -8.24
C ASN A 259 -4.87 -4.32 -9.40
N ILE A 260 -3.93 -5.22 -9.13
CA ILE A 260 -3.05 -5.81 -10.14
C ILE A 260 -3.86 -6.72 -11.08
N ALA A 261 -4.73 -7.58 -10.54
CA ALA A 261 -5.58 -8.44 -11.37
C ALA A 261 -6.44 -7.62 -12.36
N LYS A 262 -7.06 -6.52 -11.89
CA LYS A 262 -7.84 -5.61 -12.74
C LYS A 262 -7.02 -4.99 -13.86
N LEU A 263 -5.81 -4.53 -13.57
CA LEU A 263 -4.89 -3.98 -14.59
C LEU A 263 -4.54 -4.99 -15.67
N LEU A 264 -4.43 -6.26 -15.30
CA LEU A 264 -4.06 -7.36 -16.19
C LEU A 264 -5.27 -8.05 -16.86
N GLY A 265 -6.49 -7.64 -16.52
CA GLY A 265 -7.72 -8.26 -17.04
C GLY A 265 -7.95 -9.69 -16.52
N ILE A 266 -7.45 -9.97 -15.32
CA ILE A 266 -7.59 -11.24 -14.59
C ILE A 266 -8.87 -11.16 -13.74
N LYS A 267 -9.65 -12.24 -13.72
CA LYS A 267 -10.85 -12.34 -12.88
C LYS A 267 -10.46 -12.82 -11.48
N THR A 268 -11.12 -12.28 -10.47
CA THR A 268 -10.88 -12.62 -9.06
C THR A 268 -12.14 -13.21 -8.44
N VAL A 269 -11.99 -14.25 -7.63
CA VAL A 269 -13.07 -14.88 -6.85
C VAL A 269 -12.70 -14.83 -5.38
N GLY A 270 -13.54 -14.21 -4.56
CA GLY A 270 -13.33 -14.06 -3.13
C GLY A 270 -13.66 -15.34 -2.36
N LEU A 271 -12.78 -15.73 -1.43
CA LEU A 271 -12.94 -16.81 -0.48
C LEU A 271 -12.84 -16.25 0.95
N PRO A 272 -13.97 -15.92 1.60
CA PRO A 272 -13.93 -15.28 2.91
C PRO A 272 -13.40 -16.23 4.00
N LEU A 273 -12.61 -15.67 4.91
CA LEU A 273 -12.34 -16.27 6.21
C LEU A 273 -13.52 -15.96 7.12
N GLU A 274 -14.32 -16.97 7.43
CA GLU A 274 -15.62 -16.81 8.07
C GLU A 274 -15.55 -17.18 9.55
N LEU A 275 -16.28 -16.42 10.38
CA LEU A 275 -16.69 -16.91 11.69
C LEU A 275 -17.85 -17.89 11.49
N SER A 276 -17.93 -18.93 12.33
CA SER A 276 -19.14 -19.77 12.38
C SER A 276 -20.39 -18.90 12.63
N ALA A 277 -21.57 -19.35 12.18
CA ALA A 277 -22.80 -18.56 12.32
C ALA A 277 -23.07 -18.15 13.79
N GLU A 278 -22.83 -19.06 14.74
CA GLU A 278 -22.94 -18.77 16.18
C GLU A 278 -21.92 -17.71 16.63
N LYS A 279 -20.64 -17.86 16.25
CA LYS A 279 -19.60 -16.88 16.61
C LYS A 279 -19.86 -15.52 15.96
N LYS A 280 -20.34 -15.48 14.72
CA LYS A 280 -20.72 -14.25 14.03
C LYS A 280 -21.87 -13.53 14.73
N ALA A 281 -22.89 -14.26 15.21
CA ALA A 281 -23.98 -13.69 15.98
C ALA A 281 -23.46 -13.05 17.28
N LYS A 282 -22.66 -13.78 18.06
CA LYS A 282 -22.02 -13.27 19.29
C LYS A 282 -21.08 -12.10 19.04
N TYR A 283 -20.31 -12.15 17.95
CA TYR A 283 -19.41 -11.07 17.55
C TYR A 283 -20.18 -9.77 17.28
N ASN A 284 -21.39 -9.85 16.74
CA ASN A 284 -22.22 -8.68 16.44
C ASN A 284 -23.21 -8.29 17.55
N ASP A 285 -23.40 -9.10 18.59
CA ASP A 285 -24.28 -8.77 19.74
C ASP A 285 -23.60 -7.83 20.75
N PRO A 286 -24.01 -6.55 20.89
CA PRO A 286 -23.36 -5.58 21.79
C PRO A 286 -23.25 -6.01 23.26
N SER A 287 -24.08 -6.97 23.72
CA SER A 287 -24.07 -7.47 25.09
C SER A 287 -23.00 -8.56 25.33
N CYS A 288 -22.51 -9.20 24.27
CA CYS A 288 -21.54 -10.29 24.36
C CYS A 288 -20.15 -9.80 24.79
N LYS A 289 -19.55 -10.49 25.77
CA LYS A 289 -18.21 -10.22 26.32
C LYS A 289 -17.20 -11.34 26.05
N GLU A 290 -17.54 -12.27 25.16
CA GLU A 290 -16.60 -13.35 24.78
C GLU A 290 -15.38 -12.77 24.06
N SER A 291 -14.23 -13.44 24.20
CA SER A 291 -13.01 -13.15 23.44
C SER A 291 -13.07 -13.81 22.07
N PHE A 292 -12.62 -13.09 21.03
CA PHE A 292 -12.53 -13.60 19.66
C PHE A 292 -11.06 -13.73 19.25
N SER A 293 -10.71 -14.78 18.53
CA SER A 293 -9.34 -15.03 18.05
C SER A 293 -9.30 -15.17 16.54
N SER A 294 -8.17 -14.85 15.91
CA SER A 294 -8.00 -15.11 14.48
C SER A 294 -8.08 -16.59 14.11
N LYS A 295 -7.93 -17.52 15.06
CA LYS A 295 -8.21 -18.97 14.88
C LYS A 295 -9.68 -19.25 14.57
N ASP A 296 -10.59 -18.36 14.98
CA ASP A 296 -12.03 -18.51 14.77
C ASP A 296 -12.45 -18.21 13.34
N LEU A 297 -11.58 -17.54 12.58
CA LEU A 297 -11.77 -17.24 11.17
C LEU A 297 -11.26 -18.43 10.36
N VAL A 298 -12.17 -19.17 9.75
CA VAL A 298 -11.85 -20.43 9.05
C VAL A 298 -12.16 -20.28 7.56
N LEU A 299 -11.31 -20.88 6.73
CA LEU A 299 -11.61 -21.05 5.31
C LEU A 299 -12.50 -22.27 5.13
N ASP A 300 -13.67 -22.08 4.52
CA ASP A 300 -14.54 -23.17 4.13
C ASP A 300 -13.93 -23.94 2.94
N LEU A 301 -13.47 -25.16 3.21
CA LEU A 301 -12.81 -26.02 2.23
C LEU A 301 -13.77 -26.53 1.14
N GLU A 302 -15.06 -26.68 1.45
CA GLU A 302 -16.06 -27.06 0.44
C GLU A 302 -16.33 -25.91 -0.52
N LYS A 303 -16.45 -24.68 0.00
CA LYS A 303 -16.55 -23.47 -0.84
C LYS A 303 -15.28 -23.25 -1.68
N LEU A 304 -14.10 -23.52 -1.12
CA LEU A 304 -12.85 -23.48 -1.88
C LEU A 304 -12.92 -24.43 -3.08
N GLU A 305 -13.23 -25.72 -2.85
CA GLU A 305 -13.28 -26.71 -3.93
C GLU A 305 -14.38 -26.40 -4.96
N ALA A 306 -15.56 -25.97 -4.50
CA ALA A 306 -16.66 -25.57 -5.37
C ALA A 306 -16.38 -24.31 -6.21
N SER A 307 -15.44 -23.46 -5.79
CA SER A 307 -15.04 -22.26 -6.51
C SER A 307 -14.04 -22.53 -7.64
N ILE A 308 -13.51 -23.75 -7.73
CA ILE A 308 -12.56 -24.14 -8.78
C ILE A 308 -13.32 -24.39 -10.09
N THR A 309 -12.90 -23.68 -11.14
CA THR A 309 -13.42 -23.79 -12.50
C THR A 309 -12.30 -24.16 -13.47
N PRO A 310 -12.59 -24.50 -14.74
CA PRO A 310 -11.57 -24.67 -15.77
C PRO A 310 -10.66 -23.44 -15.99
N ASN A 311 -11.14 -22.24 -15.62
CA ASN A 311 -10.40 -20.99 -15.73
C ASN A 311 -9.56 -20.68 -14.49
N THR A 312 -9.74 -21.41 -13.37
CA THR A 312 -8.95 -21.20 -12.15
C THR A 312 -7.50 -21.60 -12.40
N LYS A 313 -6.59 -20.63 -12.28
CA LYS A 313 -5.14 -20.83 -12.48
C LYS A 313 -4.32 -20.63 -11.21
N MET A 314 -4.84 -19.85 -10.27
CA MET A 314 -4.08 -19.53 -9.07
C MET A 314 -4.99 -19.36 -7.85
N ILE A 315 -4.48 -19.73 -6.68
CA ILE A 315 -4.98 -19.27 -5.38
C ILE A 315 -3.90 -18.43 -4.70
N VAL A 316 -4.31 -17.29 -4.14
CA VAL A 316 -3.45 -16.49 -3.26
C VAL A 316 -3.76 -16.84 -1.82
N LEU A 317 -2.84 -17.54 -1.17
CA LEU A 317 -2.85 -17.77 0.27
C LEU A 317 -2.01 -16.67 0.94
N ASN A 318 -2.51 -16.06 2.00
CA ASN A 318 -1.76 -15.08 2.77
C ASN A 318 -1.73 -15.51 4.23
N THR A 319 -0.54 -15.88 4.72
CA THR A 319 -0.32 -16.34 6.09
C THR A 319 1.07 -15.93 6.57
N PRO A 320 1.22 -15.24 7.71
CA PRO A 320 0.17 -14.61 8.52
C PRO A 320 -0.67 -13.61 7.73
N HIS A 321 -1.99 -13.67 7.93
CA HIS A 321 -2.98 -13.01 7.09
C HIS A 321 -3.15 -11.53 7.46
N ASN A 322 -3.03 -10.63 6.47
CA ASN A 322 -3.42 -9.22 6.60
C ASN A 322 -4.83 -9.04 6.00
N PRO A 323 -5.82 -8.57 6.77
CA PRO A 323 -5.67 -7.82 8.02
C PRO A 323 -5.94 -8.59 9.34
N THR A 324 -6.36 -9.84 9.26
CA THR A 324 -6.97 -10.55 10.41
C THR A 324 -5.95 -11.03 11.46
N GLY A 325 -4.68 -11.14 11.08
CA GLY A 325 -3.63 -11.75 11.90
C GLY A 325 -3.74 -13.26 12.02
N LYS A 326 -4.59 -13.92 11.21
CA LYS A 326 -4.69 -15.39 11.18
C LYS A 326 -3.38 -15.99 10.71
N VAL A 327 -2.86 -16.94 11.49
CA VAL A 327 -1.81 -17.87 11.04
C VAL A 327 -2.48 -19.20 10.78
N PHE A 328 -2.38 -19.71 9.57
CA PHE A 328 -2.98 -20.99 9.23
C PHE A 328 -2.28 -22.13 9.97
N SER A 329 -3.05 -23.02 10.58
CA SER A 329 -2.49 -24.19 11.23
C SER A 329 -2.04 -25.23 10.21
N ARG A 330 -1.24 -26.19 10.66
CA ARG A 330 -0.81 -27.33 9.82
C ARG A 330 -2.01 -28.10 9.29
N GLU A 331 -3.03 -28.31 10.11
CA GLU A 331 -4.26 -29.02 9.74
C GLU A 331 -5.05 -28.27 8.67
N GLU A 332 -5.17 -26.94 8.79
CA GLU A 332 -5.85 -26.11 7.79
C GLU A 332 -5.10 -26.12 6.45
N LEU A 333 -3.77 -25.98 6.48
CA LEU A 333 -2.94 -26.06 5.28
C LEU A 333 -2.96 -27.46 4.65
N GLU A 334 -3.02 -28.53 5.45
CA GLU A 334 -3.17 -29.90 4.94
C GLU A 334 -4.51 -30.08 4.21
N GLY A 335 -5.60 -29.52 4.74
CA GLY A 335 -6.90 -29.50 4.08
C GLY A 335 -6.86 -28.79 2.72
N ILE A 336 -6.20 -27.62 2.66
CA ILE A 336 -5.99 -26.89 1.40
C ILE A 336 -5.10 -27.71 0.45
N ALA A 337 -3.98 -28.25 0.94
CA ALA A 337 -3.05 -29.06 0.14
C ALA A 337 -3.73 -30.31 -0.44
N ALA A 338 -4.62 -30.97 0.31
CA ALA A 338 -5.38 -32.12 -0.15
C ALA A 338 -6.29 -31.77 -1.34
N ILE A 339 -6.94 -30.61 -1.33
CA ILE A 339 -7.72 -30.11 -2.48
C ILE A 339 -6.76 -29.81 -3.64
N MET A 340 -5.70 -29.04 -3.39
CA MET A 340 -4.76 -28.62 -4.43
C MET A 340 -4.04 -29.80 -5.12
N ARG A 341 -3.82 -30.92 -4.43
CA ARG A 341 -3.33 -32.17 -5.03
C ARG A 341 -4.27 -32.76 -6.09
N ARG A 342 -5.60 -32.56 -5.96
CA ARG A 342 -6.59 -32.97 -6.97
C ARG A 342 -6.66 -32.02 -8.16
N HIS A 343 -6.13 -30.81 -8.02
CA HIS A 343 -6.12 -29.77 -9.05
C HIS A 343 -4.69 -29.32 -9.38
N PRO A 344 -3.85 -30.22 -9.92
CA PRO A 344 -2.43 -29.97 -10.07
C PRO A 344 -2.06 -28.88 -11.09
N GLN A 345 -3.02 -28.34 -11.82
CA GLN A 345 -2.85 -27.20 -12.72
C GLN A 345 -2.90 -25.84 -11.99
N ILE A 346 -3.35 -25.79 -10.73
CA ILE A 346 -3.51 -24.55 -9.97
C ILE A 346 -2.19 -24.21 -9.27
N ILE A 347 -1.73 -22.98 -9.45
CA ILE A 347 -0.56 -22.40 -8.79
C ILE A 347 -1.00 -21.84 -7.44
N ILE A 348 -0.15 -21.98 -6.42
CA ILE A 348 -0.37 -21.36 -5.11
C ILE A 348 0.63 -20.22 -4.96
N LEU A 349 0.15 -18.98 -4.94
CA LEU A 349 0.94 -17.86 -4.45
C LEU A 349 0.75 -17.79 -2.94
N SER A 350 1.79 -18.19 -2.19
CA SER A 350 1.83 -18.08 -0.73
C SER A 350 2.49 -16.76 -0.35
N ASP A 351 1.72 -15.71 -0.09
CA ASP A 351 2.22 -14.44 0.45
C ASP A 351 2.50 -14.60 1.96
N GLU A 352 3.78 -14.69 2.29
CA GLU A 352 4.32 -14.99 3.63
C GLU A 352 5.16 -13.83 4.17
N VAL A 353 4.85 -12.59 3.77
CA VAL A 353 5.64 -11.41 4.17
C VAL A 353 5.73 -11.16 5.68
N TYR A 354 4.90 -11.83 6.49
CA TYR A 354 4.86 -11.74 7.95
C TYR A 354 5.39 -12.99 8.67
N GLU A 355 6.08 -13.91 7.99
CA GLU A 355 6.50 -15.22 8.54
C GLU A 355 7.24 -15.17 9.89
N PHE A 356 8.00 -14.10 10.16
CA PHE A 356 8.77 -13.93 11.40
C PHE A 356 7.99 -13.19 12.49
N MET A 357 6.68 -12.98 12.30
CA MET A 357 5.81 -12.24 13.22
C MET A 357 4.68 -13.13 13.74
N CYS A 358 4.92 -14.44 13.93
CA CYS A 358 3.97 -15.34 14.56
C CYS A 358 4.20 -15.38 16.08
N PHE A 359 3.12 -15.34 16.84
CA PHE A 359 3.17 -15.22 18.31
C PHE A 359 3.28 -16.57 19.01
N GLU A 360 3.53 -16.52 20.32
CA GLU A 360 3.74 -17.70 21.15
C GLU A 360 2.66 -18.77 20.95
N GLY A 361 3.10 -20.02 20.76
CA GLY A 361 2.22 -21.17 20.55
C GLY A 361 1.64 -21.32 19.14
N THR A 362 2.00 -20.44 18.20
CA THR A 362 1.51 -20.49 16.82
C THR A 362 2.67 -20.46 15.82
N PRO A 363 3.22 -21.62 15.42
CA PRO A 363 4.32 -21.67 14.44
C PRO A 363 3.85 -21.26 13.04
N HIS A 364 4.78 -20.73 12.23
CA HIS A 364 4.53 -20.46 10.81
C HIS A 364 4.73 -21.72 9.96
N GLU A 365 3.64 -22.30 9.49
CA GLU A 365 3.64 -23.43 8.56
C GLU A 365 3.69 -22.93 7.11
N ARG A 366 4.48 -23.60 6.26
CA ARG A 366 4.70 -23.21 4.86
C ARG A 366 4.11 -24.26 3.94
N ILE A 367 3.07 -23.91 3.17
CA ILE A 367 2.40 -24.89 2.30
C ILE A 367 3.34 -25.52 1.26
N ALA A 368 4.43 -24.83 0.90
CA ALA A 368 5.47 -25.36 0.00
C ALA A 368 6.19 -26.61 0.55
N THR A 369 6.18 -26.84 1.87
CA THR A 369 6.86 -27.97 2.52
C THR A 369 5.94 -29.19 2.71
N PHE A 370 4.70 -29.12 2.25
CA PHE A 370 3.75 -30.22 2.32
C PHE A 370 3.99 -31.17 1.14
N ASP A 371 3.69 -32.45 1.34
CA ASP A 371 3.98 -33.50 0.35
C ASP A 371 3.34 -33.19 -1.02
N GLY A 372 4.20 -33.13 -2.05
CA GLY A 372 3.79 -32.87 -3.43
C GLY A 372 3.40 -31.41 -3.75
N MET A 373 3.68 -30.47 -2.86
CA MET A 373 3.27 -29.07 -3.00
C MET A 373 4.35 -28.14 -3.54
N TYR A 374 5.64 -28.40 -3.32
CA TYR A 374 6.70 -27.46 -3.74
C TYR A 374 6.60 -27.06 -5.22
N ASP A 375 6.39 -28.02 -6.12
CA ASP A 375 6.39 -27.81 -7.58
C ASP A 375 5.25 -26.92 -8.09
N ARG A 376 4.32 -26.48 -7.23
CA ARG A 376 3.20 -25.59 -7.58
C ARG A 376 3.08 -24.35 -6.68
N VAL A 377 4.02 -24.16 -5.75
CA VAL A 377 3.97 -23.07 -4.77
C VAL A 377 5.04 -22.02 -5.09
N ILE A 378 4.63 -20.76 -5.07
CA ILE A 378 5.51 -19.59 -5.07
C ILE A 378 5.36 -18.94 -3.70
N SER A 379 6.36 -19.06 -2.83
CA SER A 379 6.36 -18.39 -1.52
C SER A 379 6.99 -17.01 -1.66
N LEU A 380 6.25 -15.97 -1.31
CA LEU A 380 6.62 -14.56 -1.50
C LEU A 380 6.85 -13.87 -0.15
N PHE A 381 7.93 -13.10 -0.06
CA PHE A 381 8.43 -12.51 1.18
C PHE A 381 8.83 -11.04 1.01
N SER A 382 9.06 -10.36 2.14
CA SER A 382 9.41 -8.93 2.15
C SER A 382 10.39 -8.59 3.25
N ALA A 383 11.61 -8.23 2.87
CA ALA A 383 12.63 -7.72 3.80
C ALA A 383 12.15 -6.45 4.51
N GLY A 384 11.33 -5.63 3.83
CA GLY A 384 10.73 -4.44 4.43
C GLY A 384 9.81 -4.72 5.61
N LYS A 385 9.22 -5.92 5.67
CA LYS A 385 8.43 -6.38 6.82
C LYS A 385 9.36 -6.98 7.89
N THR A 386 10.24 -7.89 7.51
CA THR A 386 11.19 -8.54 8.42
C THR A 386 12.05 -7.54 9.20
N PHE A 387 12.59 -6.51 8.53
CA PHE A 387 13.54 -5.56 9.12
C PHE A 387 12.96 -4.16 9.38
N SER A 388 11.64 -3.99 9.31
CA SER A 388 11.01 -2.69 9.56
C SER A 388 11.59 -1.56 8.69
N CYS A 389 11.78 -1.84 7.40
CA CYS A 389 12.31 -0.91 6.39
C CYS A 389 11.42 -0.88 5.14
N THR A 390 10.12 -0.68 5.33
CA THR A 390 9.10 -0.79 4.26
C THR A 390 9.39 0.04 3.01
N GLY A 391 10.10 1.17 3.16
CA GLY A 391 10.53 2.06 2.08
C GLY A 391 11.73 1.57 1.25
N TRP A 392 12.44 0.50 1.67
CA TRP A 392 13.59 -0.03 0.92
C TRP A 392 13.19 -0.87 -0.29
N ARG A 393 11.94 -1.33 -0.32
CA ARG A 393 11.35 -2.04 -1.46
C ARG A 393 12.20 -3.24 -1.91
N VAL A 394 12.61 -4.09 -0.98
CA VAL A 394 13.25 -5.38 -1.27
C VAL A 394 12.27 -6.51 -0.91
N GLY A 395 11.85 -7.27 -1.92
CA GLY A 395 11.06 -8.49 -1.79
C GLY A 395 11.75 -9.64 -2.50
N TYR A 396 11.34 -10.86 -2.20
CA TYR A 396 11.91 -12.06 -2.84
C TYR A 396 10.87 -13.18 -2.83
N ALA A 397 11.02 -14.13 -3.75
CA ALA A 397 10.25 -15.35 -3.76
C ALA A 397 11.15 -16.59 -3.85
N ILE A 398 10.69 -17.67 -3.22
CA ILE A 398 11.21 -19.02 -3.39
C ILE A 398 10.18 -19.77 -4.22
N LEU A 399 10.63 -20.34 -5.33
CA LEU A 399 9.76 -20.95 -6.32
C LEU A 399 10.50 -21.99 -7.15
N PRO A 400 9.80 -23.02 -7.65
CA PRO A 400 10.35 -23.96 -8.62
C PRO A 400 10.96 -23.27 -9.83
N GLU A 401 12.04 -23.85 -10.36
CA GLU A 401 12.80 -23.31 -11.49
C GLU A 401 11.95 -22.96 -12.71
N HIS A 402 10.93 -23.77 -13.01
CA HIS A 402 10.04 -23.55 -14.15
C HIS A 402 9.15 -22.29 -14.00
N PHE A 403 8.91 -21.81 -12.78
CA PHE A 403 8.29 -20.50 -12.54
C PHE A 403 9.32 -19.37 -12.43
N ALA A 404 10.49 -19.63 -11.85
CA ALA A 404 11.53 -18.62 -11.65
C ALA A 404 11.98 -17.96 -12.96
N LEU A 405 12.16 -18.75 -14.02
CA LEU A 405 12.62 -18.24 -15.32
C LEU A 405 11.67 -17.20 -15.95
N PRO A 406 10.37 -17.50 -16.17
CA PRO A 406 9.44 -16.50 -16.71
C PRO A 406 9.23 -15.32 -15.76
N VAL A 407 9.15 -15.54 -14.44
CA VAL A 407 8.97 -14.47 -13.45
C VAL A 407 10.16 -13.50 -13.45
N SER A 408 11.39 -14.02 -13.45
CA SER A 408 12.61 -13.19 -13.50
C SER A 408 12.74 -12.42 -14.81
N LYS A 409 12.33 -13.00 -15.96
CA LYS A 409 12.26 -12.28 -17.24
C LYS A 409 11.28 -11.11 -17.17
N THR A 410 10.11 -11.30 -16.57
CA THR A 410 9.13 -10.23 -16.40
C THR A 410 9.67 -9.12 -15.49
N HIS A 411 10.29 -9.47 -14.35
CA HIS A 411 10.98 -8.48 -13.51
C HIS A 411 12.08 -7.73 -14.30
N SER A 412 12.84 -8.43 -15.14
CA SER A 412 13.85 -7.77 -15.99
C SER A 412 13.28 -6.77 -17.00
N ALA A 413 12.00 -6.90 -17.36
CA ALA A 413 11.32 -6.00 -18.27
C ALA A 413 10.62 -4.82 -17.57
N VAL A 414 10.41 -4.89 -16.25
CA VAL A 414 9.66 -3.88 -15.48
C VAL A 414 10.64 -2.92 -14.77
N PRO A 415 11.32 -3.28 -13.66
CA PRO A 415 12.40 -2.46 -13.11
C PRO A 415 13.82 -2.82 -13.60
N PHE A 416 13.98 -3.88 -14.40
CA PHE A 416 15.27 -4.48 -14.78
C PHE A 416 15.97 -5.27 -13.66
N CYS A 417 16.33 -4.64 -12.54
CA CYS A 417 16.89 -5.32 -11.37
C CYS A 417 16.56 -4.55 -10.08
N GLY A 418 16.77 -5.18 -8.93
CA GLY A 418 16.68 -4.50 -7.63
C GLY A 418 17.77 -3.45 -7.40
N ALA A 419 17.58 -2.64 -6.36
CA ALA A 419 18.56 -1.64 -5.94
C ALA A 419 19.71 -2.28 -5.14
N LEU A 420 20.88 -2.38 -5.77
CA LEU A 420 22.02 -3.15 -5.27
C LEU A 420 22.44 -2.84 -3.81
N PRO A 421 22.58 -1.57 -3.35
CA PRO A 421 22.94 -1.31 -1.97
C PRO A 421 21.97 -1.89 -0.94
N PHE A 422 20.67 -1.88 -1.24
CA PHE A 422 19.65 -2.42 -0.34
C PHE A 422 19.60 -3.95 -0.40
N GLU A 423 19.84 -4.57 -1.56
CA GLU A 423 19.97 -6.04 -1.63
C GLU A 423 21.18 -6.54 -0.83
N LEU A 424 22.32 -5.88 -0.92
CA LEU A 424 23.52 -6.20 -0.12
C LEU A 424 23.28 -5.98 1.37
N ALA A 425 22.59 -4.89 1.73
CA ALA A 425 22.24 -4.63 3.12
C ALA A 425 21.29 -5.69 3.69
N VAL A 426 20.30 -6.14 2.91
CA VAL A 426 19.39 -7.23 3.30
C VAL A 426 20.14 -8.56 3.42
N ALA A 427 21.07 -8.86 2.50
CA ALA A 427 21.91 -10.06 2.60
C ALA A 427 22.70 -10.06 3.92
N LYS A 428 23.36 -8.94 4.24
CA LYS A 428 24.06 -8.78 5.51
C LYS A 428 23.11 -8.84 6.71
N GLY A 429 21.92 -8.28 6.57
CA GLY A 429 20.88 -8.28 7.60
C GLY A 429 20.47 -9.69 8.01
N PHE A 430 20.21 -10.57 7.05
CA PHE A 430 19.88 -11.97 7.34
C PHE A 430 21.05 -12.72 7.98
N GLN A 431 22.29 -12.53 7.49
CA GLN A 431 23.48 -13.14 8.10
C GLN A 431 23.68 -12.74 9.57
N VAL A 432 23.42 -11.46 9.90
CA VAL A 432 23.49 -10.98 11.28
C VAL A 432 22.33 -11.53 12.10
N ALA A 433 21.10 -11.47 11.57
CA ALA A 433 19.90 -11.88 12.27
C ALA A 433 19.91 -13.36 12.68
N GLN A 434 20.47 -14.25 11.84
CA GLN A 434 20.66 -15.68 12.14
C GLN A 434 21.54 -15.93 13.38
N ASN A 435 22.40 -14.98 13.75
CA ASN A 435 23.35 -15.12 14.85
C ASN A 435 23.05 -14.21 16.05
N SER A 436 22.14 -13.24 15.87
CA SER A 436 21.89 -12.20 16.88
C SER A 436 20.62 -12.40 17.71
N GLY A 437 19.77 -13.39 17.37
CA GLY A 437 18.47 -13.59 18.01
C GLY A 437 17.37 -12.63 17.52
N TYR A 438 17.63 -11.83 16.48
CA TYR A 438 16.70 -10.77 16.05
C TYR A 438 15.35 -11.31 15.58
N LEU A 439 15.36 -12.44 14.84
CA LEU A 439 14.13 -13.03 14.30
C LEU A 439 13.29 -13.66 15.42
N GLU A 440 13.92 -14.11 16.50
CA GLU A 440 13.29 -14.66 17.69
C GLU A 440 12.72 -13.57 18.61
N GLU A 441 13.38 -12.42 18.70
CA GLU A 441 12.93 -11.27 19.50
C GLU A 441 11.79 -10.49 18.84
N LEU A 442 11.77 -10.39 17.51
CA LEU A 442 10.76 -9.66 16.75
C LEU A 442 9.30 -10.01 17.12
N PRO A 443 8.88 -11.29 17.15
CA PRO A 443 7.51 -11.63 17.53
C PRO A 443 7.21 -11.28 18.98
N GLN A 444 8.17 -11.37 19.91
CA GLN A 444 7.98 -11.01 21.31
C GLN A 444 7.70 -9.51 21.48
N ILE A 445 8.46 -8.68 20.78
CA ILE A 445 8.26 -7.22 20.77
C ILE A 445 6.87 -6.89 20.24
N LEU A 446 6.48 -7.49 19.12
CA LEU A 446 5.17 -7.24 18.51
C LEU A 446 4.01 -7.81 19.35
N GLN A 447 4.20 -8.96 20.01
CA GLN A 447 3.21 -9.55 20.90
C GLN A 447 2.94 -8.65 22.11
N SER A 448 3.98 -8.10 22.74
CA SER A 448 3.79 -7.15 23.85
C SER A 448 2.98 -5.92 23.45
N LYS A 449 3.18 -5.42 22.23
CA LYS A 449 2.42 -4.28 21.67
C LYS A 449 0.98 -4.67 21.32
N ARG A 450 0.79 -5.86 20.76
CA ARG A 450 -0.53 -6.44 20.51
C ARG A 450 -1.33 -6.47 21.80
N ASP A 451 -0.76 -7.04 22.87
CA ASP A 451 -1.45 -7.25 24.15
C ASP A 451 -1.90 -5.92 24.75
N VAL A 452 -1.04 -4.91 24.78
CA VAL A 452 -1.40 -3.56 25.26
C VAL A 452 -2.57 -2.95 24.48
N VAL A 453 -2.58 -3.08 23.15
CA VAL A 453 -3.67 -2.54 22.30
C VAL A 453 -4.95 -3.36 22.46
N VAL A 454 -4.86 -4.69 22.44
CA VAL A 454 -6.00 -5.60 22.60
C VAL A 454 -6.66 -5.43 23.97
N ASP A 455 -5.88 -5.30 25.03
CA ASP A 455 -6.38 -5.07 26.38
C ASP A 455 -7.13 -3.74 26.47
N ALA A 456 -6.59 -2.68 25.85
CA ALA A 456 -7.25 -1.38 25.81
C ALA A 456 -8.58 -1.43 25.04
N LEU A 457 -8.60 -2.08 23.86
CA LEU A 457 -9.82 -2.26 23.07
C LEU A 457 -10.88 -3.05 23.86
N THR A 458 -10.47 -4.13 24.51
CA THR A 458 -11.36 -4.97 25.33
C THR A 458 -11.91 -4.21 26.53
N ALA A 459 -11.06 -3.44 27.22
CA ALA A 459 -11.47 -2.60 28.34
C ALA A 459 -12.45 -1.48 27.94
N ALA A 460 -12.35 -0.98 26.71
CA ALA A 460 -13.29 -0.05 26.10
C ALA A 460 -14.56 -0.73 25.54
N ASN A 461 -14.80 -1.99 25.90
CA ASN A 461 -15.93 -2.79 25.42
C ASN A 461 -16.00 -2.94 23.89
N LEU A 462 -14.87 -2.81 23.21
CA LEU A 462 -14.75 -3.16 21.80
C LEU A 462 -14.43 -4.66 21.69
N LYS A 463 -14.58 -5.21 20.48
CA LYS A 463 -14.38 -6.65 20.24
C LYS A 463 -13.22 -6.87 19.28
N PRO A 464 -11.97 -6.87 19.78
CA PRO A 464 -10.83 -7.25 18.96
C PRO A 464 -10.88 -8.75 18.64
N ILE A 465 -10.51 -9.09 17.41
CA ILE A 465 -10.12 -10.45 17.02
C ILE A 465 -8.63 -10.56 17.32
N VAL A 466 -8.27 -11.24 18.41
CA VAL A 466 -6.89 -11.36 18.88
C VAL A 466 -6.05 -12.07 17.81
N PRO A 467 -5.04 -11.39 17.21
CA PRO A 467 -4.26 -11.93 16.12
C PRO A 467 -3.20 -12.91 16.63
N ASP A 468 -2.98 -13.98 15.87
CA ASP A 468 -1.93 -14.98 16.09
C ASP A 468 -0.60 -14.60 15.44
N GLY A 469 -0.59 -13.61 14.55
CA GLY A 469 0.62 -13.05 13.98
C GLY A 469 0.43 -11.73 13.23
N GLY A 470 1.52 -11.25 12.63
CA GLY A 470 1.59 -9.97 11.94
C GLY A 470 1.63 -8.79 12.92
N TYR A 471 1.07 -7.66 12.49
CA TYR A 471 1.03 -6.44 13.32
C TYR A 471 -0.29 -5.66 13.24
N PHE A 472 -1.37 -6.35 12.88
CA PHE A 472 -2.71 -5.81 12.73
C PHE A 472 -3.69 -6.52 13.65
N VAL A 473 -4.71 -5.79 14.11
CA VAL A 473 -5.87 -6.33 14.81
C VAL A 473 -7.12 -5.84 14.11
N CYS A 474 -8.02 -6.76 13.76
CA CYS A 474 -9.38 -6.43 13.36
C CYS A 474 -10.23 -6.25 14.61
N CYS A 475 -11.09 -5.23 14.63
CA CYS A 475 -11.93 -4.92 15.78
C CYS A 475 -13.33 -4.54 15.32
N ASN A 476 -14.36 -5.16 15.90
CA ASN A 476 -15.73 -4.70 15.74
C ASN A 476 -15.95 -3.53 16.72
N VAL A 477 -16.30 -2.37 16.16
CA VAL A 477 -16.51 -1.13 16.92
C VAL A 477 -17.99 -0.75 17.06
N SER A 478 -18.89 -1.69 16.80
CA SER A 478 -20.33 -1.43 16.84
C SER A 478 -20.87 -1.16 18.25
N THR A 479 -20.09 -1.42 19.30
CA THR A 479 -20.44 -1.09 20.70
C THR A 479 -20.24 0.38 21.06
N LEU A 480 -19.66 1.19 20.18
CA LEU A 480 -19.55 2.63 20.37
C LEU A 480 -20.89 3.32 20.10
N ASP A 481 -21.31 4.24 20.97
CA ASP A 481 -22.55 5.02 20.81
C ASP A 481 -22.60 5.75 19.45
N ALA A 482 -21.44 6.24 18.98
CA ALA A 482 -21.30 6.89 17.68
C ALA A 482 -21.69 6.00 16.48
N TYR A 483 -21.71 4.67 16.66
CA TYR A 483 -22.12 3.73 15.62
C TYR A 483 -23.65 3.62 15.48
N ASP A 484 -24.43 4.10 16.45
CA ASP A 484 -25.91 4.07 16.38
C ASP A 484 -26.46 4.85 15.18
N GLU A 485 -25.73 5.87 14.70
CA GLU A 485 -26.01 6.62 13.48
C GLU A 485 -26.11 5.71 12.23
N PHE A 486 -25.43 4.56 12.24
CA PHE A 486 -25.28 3.68 11.07
C PHE A 486 -26.13 2.41 11.12
N ARG A 487 -26.75 2.10 12.27
CA ARG A 487 -27.57 0.89 12.49
C ARG A 487 -28.71 0.74 11.48
N SER A 488 -29.31 1.86 11.07
CA SER A 488 -30.44 1.87 10.14
C SER A 488 -30.12 1.35 8.73
N PHE A 489 -28.84 1.34 8.34
CA PHE A 489 -28.40 0.92 7.01
C PHE A 489 -27.29 -0.12 7.02
N GLU A 490 -26.95 -0.71 8.18
CA GLU A 490 -25.81 -1.64 8.29
C GLU A 490 -25.99 -2.95 7.53
N ASN A 491 -27.23 -3.31 7.19
CA ASN A 491 -27.56 -4.49 6.40
C ASN A 491 -27.70 -4.20 4.89
N GLN A 492 -27.48 -2.95 4.45
CA GLN A 492 -27.55 -2.62 3.03
C GLN A 492 -26.27 -3.08 2.31
N THR A 493 -26.43 -3.96 1.33
CA THR A 493 -25.29 -4.58 0.62
C THR A 493 -24.80 -3.79 -0.59
N ASP A 494 -25.63 -2.89 -1.12
CA ASP A 494 -25.41 -2.24 -2.43
C ASP A 494 -24.86 -0.82 -2.30
N LEU A 495 -24.18 -0.54 -1.17
CA LEU A 495 -23.59 0.76 -0.89
C LEU A 495 -22.22 0.93 -1.54
N GLU A 496 -21.98 2.12 -2.10
CA GLU A 496 -20.63 2.60 -2.42
C GLU A 496 -19.74 2.54 -1.17
N ASN A 497 -18.44 2.27 -1.35
CA ASN A 497 -17.51 2.04 -0.24
C ASN A 497 -17.60 3.12 0.84
N GLU A 498 -17.63 4.39 0.41
CA GLU A 498 -17.64 5.55 1.28
C GLU A 498 -18.91 5.63 2.13
N LEU A 499 -20.02 5.01 1.72
CA LEU A 499 -21.29 5.03 2.44
C LEU A 499 -21.45 3.85 3.41
N ARG A 500 -20.50 2.91 3.42
CA ARG A 500 -20.59 1.71 4.27
C ARG A 500 -20.35 2.06 5.75
N PRO A 501 -20.97 1.33 6.70
CA PRO A 501 -20.91 1.65 8.13
C PRO A 501 -19.48 1.71 8.69
N ASP A 502 -18.63 0.73 8.39
CA ASP A 502 -17.23 0.75 8.84
C ASP A 502 -16.43 1.91 8.25
N TYR A 503 -16.70 2.30 7.00
CA TYR A 503 -16.07 3.44 6.34
C TYR A 503 -16.44 4.76 7.00
N GLN A 504 -17.75 4.99 7.19
CA GLN A 504 -18.27 6.16 7.89
C GLN A 504 -17.76 6.22 9.33
N MET A 505 -17.75 5.08 10.02
CA MET A 505 -17.23 4.98 11.38
C MET A 505 -15.73 5.27 11.46
N ALA A 506 -14.92 4.75 10.53
CA ALA A 506 -13.50 5.05 10.46
C ALA A 506 -13.23 6.55 10.22
N GLN A 507 -14.05 7.21 9.38
CA GLN A 507 -13.96 8.67 9.19
C GLN A 507 -14.31 9.42 10.48
N LYS A 508 -15.36 9.00 11.18
CA LYS A 508 -15.82 9.61 12.44
C LYS A 508 -14.79 9.46 13.55
N LEU A 509 -14.20 8.27 13.73
CA LEU A 509 -13.09 8.04 14.67
C LEU A 509 -11.90 8.96 14.37
N CYS A 510 -11.57 9.17 13.09
CA CYS A 510 -10.48 10.04 12.70
C CYS A 510 -10.78 11.53 13.00
N VAL A 511 -11.98 11.99 12.67
CA VAL A 511 -12.34 13.42 12.73
C VAL A 511 -12.71 13.85 14.15
N GLU A 512 -13.49 13.02 14.86
CA GLU A 512 -14.08 13.38 16.16
C GLU A 512 -13.27 12.82 17.33
N HIS A 513 -12.71 11.63 17.20
CA HIS A 513 -11.98 10.95 18.29
C HIS A 513 -10.45 11.04 18.13
N GLY A 514 -9.97 11.67 17.06
CA GLY A 514 -8.54 11.92 16.85
C GLY A 514 -7.70 10.65 16.65
N ILE A 515 -8.30 9.54 16.19
CA ILE A 515 -7.62 8.27 15.93
C ILE A 515 -8.02 7.69 14.59
N THR A 516 -7.04 7.39 13.74
CA THR A 516 -7.28 6.86 12.40
C THR A 516 -7.11 5.34 12.39
N VAL A 517 -8.14 4.66 11.91
CA VAL A 517 -8.19 3.22 11.62
C VAL A 517 -8.49 3.01 10.14
N ILE A 518 -8.47 1.77 9.65
CA ILE A 518 -8.85 1.45 8.26
C ILE A 518 -10.14 0.64 8.24
N PRO A 519 -11.18 1.02 7.47
CA PRO A 519 -12.36 0.19 7.29
C PRO A 519 -12.02 -1.09 6.54
N THR A 520 -12.70 -2.20 6.84
CA THR A 520 -12.35 -3.51 6.24
C THR A 520 -13.16 -3.85 5.00
N SER A 521 -14.33 -3.23 4.82
CA SER A 521 -15.24 -3.47 3.69
C SER A 521 -14.63 -3.24 2.29
N PRO A 522 -13.65 -2.34 2.06
CA PRO A 522 -12.98 -2.26 0.76
C PRO A 522 -12.14 -3.49 0.40
N PHE A 523 -11.89 -4.39 1.35
CA PHE A 523 -11.11 -5.61 1.18
C PHE A 523 -11.98 -6.87 1.01
N PHE A 524 -13.27 -6.70 0.70
CA PHE A 524 -14.19 -7.78 0.36
C PHE A 524 -14.76 -7.57 -1.04
N THR A 525 -14.99 -8.65 -1.79
CA THR A 525 -15.75 -8.63 -3.04
C THR A 525 -17.26 -8.58 -2.79
N SER A 526 -17.71 -9.16 -1.67
CA SER A 526 -19.10 -9.06 -1.19
C SER A 526 -19.10 -8.72 0.30
N ILE A 527 -19.77 -7.64 0.69
CA ILE A 527 -19.82 -7.26 2.11
C ILE A 527 -20.72 -8.17 2.96
N ALA A 528 -21.54 -9.02 2.34
CA ALA A 528 -22.35 -10.01 3.05
C ALA A 528 -21.50 -11.04 3.83
N THR A 529 -20.29 -11.31 3.34
CA THR A 529 -19.35 -12.28 3.95
C THR A 529 -18.46 -11.64 5.02
N GLN A 530 -18.53 -10.32 5.21
CA GLN A 530 -17.78 -9.63 6.26
C GLN A 530 -18.19 -10.14 7.66
N PRO A 531 -17.24 -10.36 8.59
CA PRO A 531 -17.56 -10.76 9.96
C PRO A 531 -18.48 -9.77 10.70
N SER A 532 -18.34 -8.48 10.44
CA SER A 532 -19.19 -7.41 10.98
C SER A 532 -19.18 -6.19 10.07
N PRO A 533 -20.33 -5.50 9.84
CA PRO A 533 -20.38 -4.25 9.09
C PRO A 533 -19.61 -3.09 9.76
N ALA A 534 -19.25 -3.25 11.05
CA ALA A 534 -18.50 -2.28 11.84
C ALA A 534 -17.03 -2.69 12.05
N MET A 535 -16.50 -3.62 11.25
CA MET A 535 -15.15 -4.12 11.47
C MET A 535 -14.10 -3.14 10.89
N VAL A 536 -13.19 -2.68 11.73
CA VAL A 536 -12.04 -1.85 11.35
C VAL A 536 -10.72 -2.59 11.63
N ARG A 537 -9.66 -2.17 10.95
CA ARG A 537 -8.29 -2.67 11.14
C ARG A 537 -7.44 -1.59 11.82
N ILE A 538 -6.70 -2.01 12.84
CA ILE A 538 -5.77 -1.18 13.62
C ILE A 538 -4.36 -1.79 13.51
N ALA A 539 -3.35 -0.96 13.23
CA ALA A 539 -1.95 -1.36 13.19
C ALA A 539 -1.25 -1.02 14.52
N TYR A 540 -0.66 -2.02 15.16
CA TYR A 540 0.08 -1.86 16.42
C TYR A 540 1.61 -1.95 16.26
N CYS A 541 2.12 -2.01 15.02
CA CYS A 541 3.55 -1.78 14.73
C CYS A 541 3.94 -0.31 14.94
N LYS A 542 3.85 0.19 16.17
CA LYS A 542 4.18 1.57 16.52
C LYS A 542 5.16 1.61 17.70
N ASP A 543 5.89 2.71 17.82
CA ASP A 543 6.69 3.01 19.01
C ASP A 543 5.81 3.11 20.26
N ASP A 544 6.43 2.96 21.43
CA ASP A 544 5.70 2.87 22.71
C ASP A 544 4.93 4.15 23.04
N ALA A 545 5.44 5.32 22.64
CA ALA A 545 4.77 6.60 22.86
C ALA A 545 3.47 6.69 22.04
N THR A 546 3.50 6.23 20.79
CA THR A 546 2.32 6.15 19.92
C THR A 546 1.30 5.16 20.46
N ILE A 547 1.74 3.99 20.95
CA ILE A 547 0.85 3.00 21.58
C ILE A 547 0.22 3.56 22.86
N ALA A 548 0.99 4.22 23.72
CA ALA A 548 0.49 4.84 24.95
C ALA A 548 -0.60 5.88 24.65
N LYS A 549 -0.35 6.77 23.66
CA LYS A 549 -1.35 7.76 23.22
C LYS A 549 -2.60 7.12 22.62
N ALA A 550 -2.44 6.02 21.88
CA ALA A 550 -3.58 5.25 21.36
C ALA A 550 -4.44 4.69 22.50
N VAL A 551 -3.82 4.12 23.53
CA VAL A 551 -4.51 3.58 24.70
C VAL A 551 -5.28 4.67 25.46
N GLU A 552 -4.71 5.87 25.61
CA GLU A 552 -5.41 7.01 26.21
C GLU A 552 -6.68 7.37 25.44
N ILE A 553 -6.62 7.44 24.11
CA ILE A 553 -7.78 7.73 23.27
C ILE A 553 -8.82 6.61 23.37
N ILE A 554 -8.40 5.34 23.24
CA ILE A 554 -9.31 4.19 23.30
C ILE A 554 -10.05 4.12 24.65
N LYS A 555 -9.39 4.47 25.76
CA LYS A 555 -10.02 4.52 27.09
C LYS A 555 -11.05 5.65 27.26
N SER A 556 -11.05 6.62 26.35
CA SER A 556 -12.01 7.74 26.38
C SER A 556 -13.29 7.47 25.59
N PHE A 557 -13.35 6.32 24.90
CA PHE A 557 -14.52 5.85 24.18
C PHE A 557 -15.71 5.55 25.07
#